data_AF-A0A968GQ95-F1
#
_entry.id   AF-A0A968GQ95-F1
#
_cell.length_a   1.000
_cell.length_b   1.000
_cell.length_c   1.000
_cell.angle_alpha   90.00
_cell.angle_beta   90.00
_cell.angle_gamma   90.00
#
_symmetry.space_group_name_H-M   'P 1'
#
loop_
_entity.id
_entity.type
_entity.pdbx_description
1 polymer ?
#
loop_
_entity_poly.entity_id
_entity_poly.type
_entity_poly.pdbx_seq_one_letter_code
_entity_poly.pdbx_strand_id
1 'polypeptide(L)'
;MDITEKAIKQVKQIKEENSIPSDYALRIGVKGGGCSGMTYQLGFDGDVKDGDTIIEKEGIKIIVDGKSLFYLSGTILDFSDGLNGKGFVFNNPNATKTCGCGESFGV
;
A
#
# COMPACT_ATOMS: atom_id res chain seq x y z
N MET A 1 0.98 9.46 -4.24
CA MET A 1 1.36 8.05 -4.06
C MET A 1 1.32 7.41 -5.42
N ASP A 2 2.34 6.61 -5.72
CA ASP A 2 2.43 5.86 -6.97
C ASP A 2 2.49 4.37 -6.68
N ILE A 3 2.04 3.58 -7.64
CA ILE A 3 2.20 2.13 -7.65
C ILE A 3 2.90 1.73 -8.95
N THR A 4 3.75 0.72 -8.89
CA THR A 4 4.44 0.16 -10.06
C THR A 4 3.59 -0.89 -10.75
N GLU A 5 3.88 -1.15 -12.03
CA GLU A 5 3.22 -2.19 -12.82
C GLU A 5 3.33 -3.58 -12.16
N LYS A 6 4.45 -3.87 -11.49
CA LYS A 6 4.66 -5.14 -10.78
C LYS A 6 3.69 -5.31 -9.62
N ALA A 7 3.56 -4.27 -8.79
CA ALA A 7 2.60 -4.28 -7.68
C ALA A 7 1.16 -4.35 -8.20
N ILE A 8 0.83 -3.64 -9.28
CA ILE A 8 -0.49 -3.72 -9.93
C ILE A 8 -0.80 -5.16 -10.37
N LYS A 9 0.14 -5.83 -11.04
CA LYS A 9 -0.03 -7.23 -11.46
C LYS A 9 -0.26 -8.15 -10.26
N GLN A 10 0.53 -7.98 -9.20
CA GLN A 10 0.36 -8.77 -8.00
C GLN A 10 -1.00 -8.52 -7.32
N VAL A 11 -1.47 -7.28 -7.26
CA VAL A 11 -2.78 -6.93 -6.70
C VAL A 11 -3.90 -7.59 -7.51
N LYS A 12 -3.82 -7.59 -8.84
CA LYS A 12 -4.78 -8.30 -9.72
C LYS A 12 -4.76 -9.80 -9.45
N GLN A 13 -3.57 -10.39 -9.32
CA GLN A 13 -3.43 -11.81 -9.02
C GLN A 13 -4.03 -12.17 -7.65
N ILE A 14 -3.78 -11.37 -6.60
CA ILE A 14 -4.35 -11.60 -5.27
C ILE A 14 -5.87 -11.51 -5.31
N LYS A 15 -6.43 -10.53 -6.05
CA LYS A 15 -7.88 -10.41 -6.24
C LYS A 15 -8.47 -11.66 -6.89
N GLU A 16 -7.85 -12.16 -7.95
CA GLU A 16 -8.30 -13.36 -8.66
C GLU A 16 -8.22 -14.60 -7.76
N GLU A 17 -7.07 -14.79 -7.10
CA GLU A 17 -6.82 -15.94 -6.21
C GLU A 17 -7.77 -15.97 -5.01
N ASN A 18 -8.11 -14.80 -4.45
CA ASN A 18 -9.02 -14.69 -3.31
C ASN A 18 -10.48 -14.45 -3.72
N SER A 19 -10.81 -14.52 -5.02
CA SER A 19 -12.15 -14.23 -5.57
C SER A 19 -12.74 -12.91 -5.04
N ILE A 20 -11.90 -11.87 -4.94
CA ILE A 20 -12.31 -10.55 -4.50
C ILE A 20 -13.08 -9.86 -5.64
N PRO A 21 -14.27 -9.29 -5.38
CA PRO A 21 -15.06 -8.65 -6.42
C PRO A 21 -14.30 -7.52 -7.13
N SER A 22 -14.59 -7.33 -8.42
CA SER A 22 -13.99 -6.30 -9.26
C SER A 22 -14.17 -4.88 -8.70
N ASP A 23 -15.30 -4.62 -8.05
CA ASP A 23 -15.66 -3.33 -7.46
C ASP A 23 -14.83 -2.97 -6.22
N TYR A 24 -14.14 -3.93 -5.61
CA TYR A 24 -13.29 -3.65 -4.46
C TYR A 24 -12.04 -2.91 -4.92
N ALA A 25 -11.63 -1.90 -4.19
CA ALA A 25 -10.41 -1.16 -4.42
C ALA A 25 -9.33 -1.57 -3.42
N LEU A 26 -8.06 -1.39 -3.78
CA LEU A 26 -6.96 -1.61 -2.86
C LEU A 26 -6.92 -0.46 -1.85
N ARG A 27 -7.19 -0.72 -0.58
CA ARG A 27 -7.09 0.26 0.50
C ARG A 27 -5.69 0.25 1.09
N ILE A 28 -5.09 1.44 1.20
CA ILE A 28 -3.77 1.64 1.79
C ILE A 28 -3.88 2.65 2.91
N GLY A 29 -3.40 2.25 4.09
CA GLY A 29 -3.35 3.08 5.28
C GLY A 29 -2.03 2.97 6.01
N VAL A 30 -1.79 3.92 6.90
CA VAL A 30 -0.69 3.87 7.86
C VAL A 30 -1.30 3.79 9.25
N LYS A 31 -0.86 2.82 10.04
CA LYS A 31 -1.29 2.65 11.43
C LYS A 31 -0.10 2.86 12.35
N GLY A 32 -0.29 3.66 13.41
CA GLY A 32 0.68 3.77 14.49
C GLY A 32 0.83 2.44 15.22
N GLY A 33 2.04 1.88 15.23
CA GLY A 33 2.36 0.55 15.74
C GLY A 33 3.57 -0.08 15.03
N GLY A 34 4.30 -0.96 15.72
CA GLY A 34 5.54 -1.61 15.23
C GLY A 34 6.80 -1.15 15.97
N CYS A 35 7.91 -1.86 15.81
CA CYS A 35 9.18 -1.63 16.53
C CYS A 35 9.79 -0.22 16.31
N SER A 36 9.30 0.51 15.30
CA SER A 36 9.79 1.84 14.90
C SER A 36 8.70 2.93 14.83
N GLY A 37 7.46 2.63 15.22
CA GLY A 37 6.39 3.63 15.42
C GLY A 37 5.23 3.59 14.42
N MET A 38 5.42 3.15 13.17
CA MET A 38 4.35 3.02 12.18
C MET A 38 4.48 1.79 11.29
N THR A 39 3.32 1.24 10.88
CA THR A 39 3.17 0.08 10.00
C THR A 39 2.23 0.41 8.85
N TYR A 40 2.58 -0.02 7.63
CA TYR A 40 1.70 0.08 6.46
C TYR A 40 0.64 -1.01 6.50
N GLN A 41 -0.58 -0.66 6.12
CA GLN A 41 -1.72 -1.58 6.10
C GLN A 41 -2.31 -1.62 4.69
N LEU A 42 -2.36 -2.82 4.13
CA LEU A 42 -2.97 -3.12 2.83
C LEU A 42 -4.24 -3.93 3.06
N GLY A 43 -5.30 -3.58 2.35
CA GLY A 43 -6.57 -4.33 2.37
C GLY A 43 -7.34 -4.12 1.09
N PHE A 44 -8.45 -4.85 0.93
CA PHE A 44 -9.40 -4.62 -0.15
C PHE A 44 -10.70 -4.13 0.45
N ASP A 45 -11.24 -3.05 -0.09
CA ASP A 45 -12.45 -2.40 0.42
C ASP A 45 -13.31 -1.94 -0.75
N GLY A 46 -14.62 -2.22 -0.69
CA GLY A 46 -15.59 -1.77 -1.69
C GLY A 46 -16.16 -0.39 -1.36
N ASP A 47 -16.00 0.07 -0.12
CA ASP A 47 -16.58 1.30 0.37
C ASP A 47 -15.52 2.40 0.48
N VAL A 48 -15.72 3.45 -0.31
CA VAL A 48 -14.98 4.71 -0.18
C VAL A 48 -15.62 5.52 0.94
N LYS A 49 -14.83 5.90 1.95
CA LYS A 49 -15.29 6.73 3.07
C LYS A 49 -15.08 8.21 2.77
N ASP A 50 -15.79 9.06 3.49
CA ASP A 50 -15.61 10.51 3.39
C ASP A 50 -14.19 10.90 3.83
N GLY A 51 -13.51 11.69 3.00
CA GLY A 51 -12.10 12.07 3.19
C GLY A 51 -11.08 11.07 2.65
N ASP A 52 -11.50 9.94 2.05
CA ASP A 52 -10.59 9.06 1.32
C ASP A 52 -10.18 9.69 -0.02
N THR A 53 -8.93 9.46 -0.40
CA THR A 53 -8.41 9.82 -1.73
C THR A 53 -8.41 8.58 -2.61
N ILE A 54 -9.08 8.67 -3.76
CA ILE A 54 -9.09 7.60 -4.76
C ILE A 54 -8.03 7.91 -5.82
N ILE A 55 -7.16 6.94 -6.08
CA ILE A 55 -6.16 6.98 -7.14
C ILE A 55 -6.46 5.82 -8.09
N GLU A 56 -6.68 6.09 -9.36
CA GLU A 56 -6.88 5.06 -10.37
C GLU A 56 -5.61 4.90 -11.20
N LYS A 57 -5.07 3.68 -11.26
CA LYS A 57 -3.85 3.38 -12.03
C LYS A 57 -3.97 2.03 -12.71
N GLU A 58 -3.81 2.02 -14.03
CA GLU A 58 -3.93 0.83 -14.90
C GLU A 58 -5.15 -0.05 -14.62
N GLY A 59 -6.30 0.60 -14.38
CA GLY A 59 -7.58 -0.05 -14.12
C GLY A 59 -7.74 -0.62 -12.71
N ILE A 60 -6.84 -0.31 -11.77
CA ILE A 60 -7.03 -0.58 -10.34
C ILE A 60 -7.35 0.72 -9.63
N LYS A 61 -8.41 0.71 -8.83
CA LYS A 61 -8.71 1.77 -7.87
C LYS A 61 -7.96 1.51 -6.57
N ILE A 62 -7.31 2.56 -6.07
CA ILE A 62 -6.57 2.57 -4.81
C ILE A 62 -7.22 3.61 -3.92
N ILE A 63 -7.63 3.20 -2.73
CA ILE A 63 -8.22 4.06 -1.71
C ILE A 63 -7.15 4.37 -0.67
N VAL A 64 -6.88 5.64 -0.43
CA VAL A 64 -5.94 6.09 0.60
C VAL A 64 -6.70 6.89 1.64
N ASP A 65 -6.59 6.49 2.91
CA ASP A 65 -7.19 7.24 4.01
C ASP A 65 -6.60 8.66 4.10
N GLY A 66 -7.44 9.68 4.24
CA GLY A 66 -7.01 11.08 4.22
C GLY A 66 -5.92 11.41 5.27
N LYS A 67 -5.93 10.76 6.43
CA LYS A 67 -4.85 10.94 7.44
C LYS A 67 -3.56 10.27 7.01
N SER A 68 -3.69 9.12 6.33
CA SER A 68 -2.55 8.36 5.80
C SER A 68 -1.94 9.03 4.56
N LEU A 69 -2.71 9.84 3.82
CA LEU A 69 -2.25 10.51 2.61
C LEU A 69 -1.00 11.37 2.86
N PHE A 70 -0.94 12.07 3.99
CA PHE A 70 0.24 12.87 4.37
C PHE A 70 1.49 12.00 4.51
N TYR A 71 1.38 10.82 5.12
CA TYR A 71 2.49 9.88 5.29
C TYR A 71 2.85 9.16 3.98
N LEU A 72 1.88 8.95 3.10
CA LEU A 72 2.04 8.24 1.83
C LEU A 72 2.34 9.17 0.64
N SER A 73 2.43 10.49 0.89
CA SER A 73 2.74 11.47 -0.14
C SER A 73 4.15 11.22 -0.69
N GLY A 74 4.28 11.11 -2.01
CA GLY A 74 5.53 10.71 -2.67
C GLY A 74 5.97 9.25 -2.46
N THR A 75 5.17 8.43 -1.76
CA THR A 75 5.48 7.00 -1.59
C THR A 75 5.20 6.23 -2.87
N ILE A 76 6.10 5.31 -3.21
CA ILE A 76 5.96 4.36 -4.33
C ILE A 76 5.76 2.95 -3.75
N LEU A 77 4.61 2.36 -4.04
CA LEU A 77 4.33 0.96 -3.77
C LEU A 77 4.88 0.08 -4.90
N ASP A 78 5.85 -0.74 -4.57
CA ASP A 78 6.43 -1.74 -5.46
C ASP A 78 6.18 -3.16 -4.91
N PHE A 79 6.45 -4.16 -5.73
CA PHE A 79 6.38 -5.55 -5.32
C PHE A 79 7.70 -6.25 -5.60
N SER A 80 8.32 -6.73 -4.53
CA SER A 80 9.57 -7.49 -4.58
C SER A 80 9.27 -8.97 -4.48
N ASP A 81 9.76 -9.75 -5.44
CA ASP A 81 9.80 -11.22 -5.42
C ASP A 81 11.24 -11.73 -5.19
N GLY A 82 12.11 -10.87 -4.65
CA GLY A 82 13.53 -11.15 -4.48
C GLY A 82 13.85 -12.16 -3.37
N LEU A 83 15.12 -12.55 -3.28
CA LEU A 83 15.67 -13.48 -2.27
C LEU A 83 15.38 -13.07 -0.82
N ASN A 84 15.16 -11.78 -0.55
CA ASN A 84 14.84 -11.24 0.77
C ASN A 84 13.36 -11.43 1.17
N GLY A 85 12.55 -12.03 0.29
CA GLY A 85 11.14 -12.29 0.52
C GLY A 85 10.24 -11.73 -0.57
N LYS A 86 9.14 -12.45 -0.79
CA LYS A 86 8.04 -12.04 -1.65
C LYS A 86 7.11 -11.13 -0.86
N GLY A 87 6.96 -9.87 -1.26
CA GLY A 87 6.15 -8.92 -0.52
C GLY A 87 6.03 -7.55 -1.17
N PHE A 88 5.06 -6.78 -0.68
CA PHE A 88 4.90 -5.38 -1.03
C PHE A 88 5.98 -4.53 -0.36
N VAL A 89 6.63 -3.67 -1.14
CA VAL A 89 7.69 -2.78 -0.68
C VAL A 89 7.24 -1.34 -0.82
N PHE A 90 7.32 -0.59 0.26
CA PHE A 90 6.96 0.83 0.29
C PHE A 90 8.22 1.68 0.28
N ASN A 91 8.45 2.37 -0.85
CA ASN A 91 9.53 3.35 -0.97
C ASN A 91 8.98 4.73 -0.62
N ASN A 92 9.07 5.11 0.66
CA ASN A 92 8.57 6.39 1.15
C ASN A 92 9.74 7.36 1.39
N PRO A 93 9.86 8.47 0.65
CA PRO A 93 10.92 9.45 0.88
C PRO A 93 10.84 10.13 2.25
N ASN A 94 9.66 10.11 2.91
CA ASN A 94 9.48 10.65 4.25
C ASN A 94 9.88 9.66 5.36
N ALA A 95 10.18 8.40 5.01
CA ALA A 95 10.62 7.40 5.97
C ALA A 95 12.13 7.56 6.24
N THR A 96 12.49 8.15 7.38
CA THR A 96 13.88 8.40 7.78
C THR A 96 14.56 7.21 8.45
N LYS A 97 13.79 6.19 8.88
CA LYS A 97 14.34 4.92 9.38
C LYS A 97 13.52 3.74 8.87
N THR A 98 14.05 2.99 7.91
CA THR A 98 13.54 1.66 7.55
C THR A 98 14.29 0.64 8.40
N CYS A 99 13.60 -0.06 9.31
CA CYS A 99 14.23 -1.16 10.04
C CYS A 99 14.57 -2.28 9.04
N GLY A 100 15.65 -3.04 9.27
CA GLY A 100 16.22 -3.98 8.29
C GLY A 100 15.31 -5.12 7.79
N CYS A 101 14.06 -5.21 8.27
CA CYS A 101 13.01 -6.11 7.79
C CYS A 101 12.01 -5.48 6.79
N GLY A 102 12.04 -4.15 6.59
CA GLY A 102 11.19 -3.46 5.58
C GLY A 102 9.70 -3.31 5.93
N GLU A 103 9.21 -3.95 7.00
CA GLU A 103 7.79 -3.94 7.42
C GLU A 103 7.38 -2.72 8.26
N SER A 104 8.32 -1.86 8.66
CA SER A 104 8.05 -0.72 9.54
C SER A 104 9.01 0.44 9.29
N PHE A 105 8.52 1.66 9.49
CA PHE A 105 9.33 2.87 9.37
C PHE A 105 9.05 3.88 10.50
N GLY A 106 10.05 4.72 10.79
CA GLY A 106 9.91 5.90 11.65
C GLY A 106 9.80 7.18 10.82
N VAL A 107 9.02 8.15 11.33
CA VAL A 107 9.02 9.56 10.90
C VAL A 107 9.73 10.42 11.94
#